data_AF-V6HYW8-F1
#
_entry.id   AF-V6HYW8-F1
#
_cell.length_a   1.000
_cell.length_b   1.000
_cell.length_c   1.000
_cell.angle_alpha   90.00
_cell.angle_beta   90.00
_cell.angle_gamma   90.00
#
_symmetry.space_group_name_H-M   'P 1'
#
loop_
_entity.id
_entity.type
_entity.pdbx_description
1 polymer ?
#
loop_
_entity_poly.entity_id
_entity_poly.type
_entity_poly.pdbx_seq_one_letter_code
_entity_poly.pdbx_strand_id
1 'polypeptide(L)'
;MRKSCYDCHSDLTEWPWYSKIFPVNVYLYNHVKEGKVELNFSEWNSLSKKEKSTKGDSILETLEEKEMPPGDYILLHPSAKVTQEELQVLKSWVQDLEEEYRKE
;
A
#
# COMPACT_ATOMS: atom_id res chain seq x y z
N MET A 1 -8.07 4.53 -6.19
CA MET A 1 -7.30 3.57 -5.37
C MET A 1 -6.01 3.04 -5.98
N ARG A 2 -5.80 3.06 -7.31
CA ARG A 2 -4.51 2.60 -7.88
C ARG A 2 -3.31 3.53 -7.63
N LYS A 3 -3.56 4.83 -7.43
CA LYS A 3 -2.61 5.90 -7.79
C LYS A 3 -1.48 6.22 -6.80
N SER A 4 -1.29 5.44 -5.72
CA SER A 4 -0.17 5.66 -4.78
C SER A 4 0.28 4.39 -4.08
N CYS A 5 -0.65 3.50 -3.70
CA CYS A 5 -0.25 2.26 -3.03
C CYS A 5 0.58 1.36 -3.96
N TYR A 6 0.21 1.27 -5.24
CA TYR A 6 0.89 0.40 -6.20
C TYR A 6 2.31 0.86 -6.55
N ASP A 7 2.59 2.15 -6.46
CA ASP A 7 3.93 2.68 -6.75
C ASP A 7 4.94 2.14 -5.72
N CYS A 8 4.53 2.01 -4.46
CA CYS A 8 5.40 1.50 -3.39
C CYS A 8 5.23 -0.02 -3.15
N HIS A 9 4.04 -0.57 -3.37
CA HIS A 9 3.67 -1.95 -3.00
C HIS A 9 3.39 -2.84 -4.22
N SER A 10 3.93 -2.57 -5.40
CA SER A 10 3.79 -3.48 -6.55
C SER A 10 5.00 -3.47 -7.47
N ASP A 11 5.15 -4.50 -8.30
CA ASP A 11 6.18 -4.55 -9.34
C ASP A 11 5.90 -3.62 -10.53
N LEU A 12 4.79 -2.89 -10.48
CA LEU A 12 4.44 -1.82 -11.40
C LEU A 12 4.85 -0.44 -10.87
N THR A 13 5.90 -0.35 -10.04
CA THR A 13 6.42 0.92 -9.50
C THR A 13 6.70 1.93 -10.61
N GLU A 14 5.94 3.03 -10.66
CA GLU A 14 6.24 4.17 -11.52
C GLU A 14 7.25 5.10 -10.84
N TRP A 15 8.52 4.97 -11.24
CA TRP A 15 9.59 5.78 -10.65
C TRP A 15 9.55 7.23 -11.13
N PRO A 16 9.49 8.22 -10.22
CA PRO A 16 9.54 9.62 -10.59
C PRO A 16 10.93 9.98 -11.14
N TRP A 17 11.04 11.06 -11.92
CA TRP A 17 12.30 11.45 -12.59
C TRP A 17 13.48 11.66 -11.62
N TYR A 18 13.21 12.12 -10.40
CA TYR A 18 14.22 12.34 -9.36
C TYR A 18 14.74 11.04 -8.72
N SER A 19 14.13 9.89 -9.01
CA SER A 19 14.63 8.56 -8.59
C SER A 19 16.01 8.22 -9.18
N LYS A 20 16.52 9.02 -10.11
CA LYS A 20 17.86 8.90 -10.71
C LYS A 20 18.91 9.79 -10.05
N ILE A 21 18.52 10.63 -9.08
CA ILE A 21 19.42 11.60 -8.43
C ILE A 21 19.95 11.02 -7.12
N PHE A 22 21.26 11.04 -6.92
CA PHE A 22 21.87 10.65 -5.65
C PHE A 22 21.83 11.80 -4.63
N PRO A 23 21.53 11.55 -3.33
CA PRO A 23 21.26 10.26 -2.69
C PRO A 23 19.78 9.85 -2.64
N VAL A 24 18.88 10.63 -3.26
CA VAL A 24 17.43 10.41 -3.25
C VAL A 24 17.06 9.02 -3.82
N ASN A 25 17.78 8.57 -4.84
CA ASN A 25 17.62 7.26 -5.44
C ASN A 25 17.71 6.13 -4.41
N VAL A 26 18.77 6.09 -3.60
CA VAL A 26 19.00 5.04 -2.59
C VAL A 26 17.87 5.02 -1.56
N TYR A 27 17.46 6.19 -1.07
CA TYR A 27 16.34 6.31 -0.15
C TYR A 27 15.06 5.73 -0.75
N LEU A 28 14.68 6.15 -1.96
CA LEU A 28 13.44 5.67 -2.60
C LEU A 28 13.49 4.16 -2.90
N TYR A 29 14.62 3.65 -3.39
CA TYR A 29 14.77 2.21 -3.64
C TYR A 29 14.62 1.39 -2.36
N ASN A 30 15.20 1.83 -1.25
CA ASN A 30 15.07 1.15 0.03
C ASN A 30 13.62 1.18 0.53
N HIS A 31 12.97 2.35 0.50
CA HIS A 31 11.57 2.49 0.93
C HIS A 31 10.60 1.61 0.11
N VAL A 32 10.72 1.60 -1.22
CA VAL A 32 9.88 0.73 -2.06
C VAL A 32 10.20 -0.75 -1.81
N LYS A 33 11.47 -1.11 -1.63
CA LYS A 33 11.86 -2.48 -1.31
C LYS A 33 11.26 -2.94 0.02
N GLU A 34 11.36 -2.13 1.06
CA GLU A 34 10.77 -2.41 2.38
C GLU A 34 9.24 -2.49 2.31
N GLY A 35 8.59 -1.56 1.61
CA GLY A 35 7.14 -1.59 1.39
C GLY A 35 6.68 -2.90 0.73
N LYS A 36 7.41 -3.39 -0.28
CA LYS A 36 7.11 -4.67 -0.94
C LYS A 36 7.33 -5.91 -0.07
N VAL A 37 8.25 -5.85 0.90
CA VAL A 37 8.44 -6.94 1.86
C VAL A 37 7.21 -7.09 2.74
N GLU A 38 6.62 -5.98 3.18
CA GLU A 38 5.39 -6.00 3.97
C GLU A 38 4.16 -6.32 3.14
N LEU A 39 4.06 -5.78 1.93
CA LEU A 39 2.93 -6.00 1.03
C LEU A 39 3.34 -5.79 -0.43
N ASN A 40 3.18 -6.82 -1.26
CA ASN A 40 3.32 -6.73 -2.72
C ASN A 40 2.01 -7.14 -3.41
N PHE A 41 1.29 -6.17 -3.98
CA PHE A 41 0.07 -6.38 -4.74
C PHE A 41 0.27 -7.21 -6.02
N SER A 42 1.47 -7.25 -6.59
CA SER A 42 1.78 -8.16 -7.71
C SER A 42 1.68 -9.63 -7.31
N GLU A 43 2.00 -9.93 -6.06
CA GLU A 43 1.93 -11.27 -5.48
C GLU A 43 0.58 -11.55 -4.83
N TRP A 44 -0.35 -10.58 -4.81
CA TRP A 44 -1.63 -10.74 -4.10
C TRP A 44 -2.35 -12.03 -4.51
N ASN A 45 -2.39 -12.34 -5.80
CA ASN A 45 -3.10 -13.51 -6.30
C ASN A 45 -2.43 -14.85 -5.95
N SER A 46 -1.14 -14.87 -5.59
CA SER A 46 -0.43 -16.09 -5.17
C SER A 46 -0.62 -16.40 -3.69
N LEU A 47 -1.05 -15.41 -2.89
CA LEU A 47 -1.34 -15.58 -1.47
C LEU A 47 -2.55 -16.49 -1.21
N SER A 48 -2.47 -17.28 -0.14
CA SER A 48 -3.62 -17.99 0.42
C SER A 48 -4.66 -17.00 0.94
N LYS A 49 -5.91 -17.45 1.06
CA LYS A 49 -7.01 -16.63 1.60
C LYS A 49 -6.72 -16.09 3.00
N LYS A 50 -6.12 -16.92 3.85
CA LYS A 50 -5.71 -16.52 5.21
C LYS A 50 -4.69 -15.38 5.16
N GLU A 51 -3.67 -15.49 4.29
CA GLU A 51 -2.68 -14.43 4.12
C GLU A 51 -3.31 -13.15 3.58
N LYS A 52 -4.22 -13.24 2.61
CA LYS A 52 -4.95 -12.08 2.09
C LYS A 52 -5.80 -11.40 3.17
N SER A 53 -6.48 -12.17 4.03
CA SER A 53 -7.21 -11.64 5.20
C SER A 53 -6.28 -10.89 6.13
N THR A 54 -5.19 -11.51 6.58
CA THR A 54 -4.22 -10.86 7.48
C THR A 54 -3.58 -9.61 6.87
N LYS A 55 -3.28 -9.63 5.56
CA LYS A 55 -2.77 -8.44 4.87
C LYS A 55 -3.84 -7.35 4.72
N GLY A 56 -5.10 -7.72 4.50
CA GLY A 56 -6.23 -6.80 4.49
C GLY A 56 -6.38 -6.05 5.82
N ASP A 57 -6.34 -6.78 6.93
CA ASP A 57 -6.42 -6.20 8.28
C ASP A 57 -5.27 -5.23 8.54
N SER A 58 -4.03 -5.64 8.21
CA SER A 58 -2.84 -4.81 8.37
C SER A 58 -2.89 -3.52 7.52
N ILE A 59 -3.47 -3.58 6.32
CA ILE A 59 -3.71 -2.38 5.50
C ILE A 59 -4.66 -1.42 6.24
N LEU A 60 -5.76 -1.91 6.82
CA LEU A 60 -6.69 -1.04 7.54
C LEU A 60 -6.07 -0.43 8.79
N GLU A 61 -5.39 -1.24 9.59
CA GLU A 61 -4.74 -0.80 10.83
C GLU A 61 -3.76 0.35 10.55
N THR A 62 -2.84 0.15 9.61
CA THR A 62 -1.82 1.17 9.25
C THR A 62 -2.42 2.47 8.69
N LEU A 63 -3.57 2.40 8.01
CA LEU A 63 -4.28 3.57 7.50
C LEU A 63 -5.10 4.29 8.59
N GLU A 64 -5.74 3.54 9.49
CA GLU A 64 -6.48 4.08 10.64
C GLU A 64 -5.52 4.78 11.62
N GLU A 65 -4.33 4.21 11.82
CA GLU A 65 -3.26 4.78 12.64
C GLU A 65 -2.48 5.91 11.95
N LYS A 66 -2.74 6.14 10.65
CA LYS A 66 -2.08 7.16 9.81
C LYS A 66 -0.57 6.95 9.68
N GLU A 67 -0.11 5.72 9.80
CA GLU A 67 1.27 5.35 9.49
C GLU A 67 1.51 5.37 7.99
N MET A 68 0.46 5.09 7.20
CA MET A 68 0.51 5.08 5.74
C MET A 68 -0.42 6.15 5.10
N PRO A 69 0.08 6.89 4.09
CA PRO A 69 1.48 6.99 3.70
C PRO A 69 2.34 7.69 4.77
N PRO A 70 3.67 7.47 4.78
CA PRO A 70 4.58 8.17 5.68
C PRO A 70 4.42 9.70 5.59
N GLY A 71 4.54 10.38 6.72
CA GLY A 71 4.26 11.82 6.78
C GLY A 71 5.19 12.67 5.89
N ASP A 72 6.47 12.30 5.80
CA ASP A 72 7.46 12.91 4.91
C ASP A 72 7.11 12.75 3.42
N TYR A 73 6.57 11.59 3.05
CA TYR A 73 6.02 11.35 1.72
C TYR A 73 4.82 12.26 1.45
N ILE A 74 3.90 12.42 2.41
CA ILE A 74 2.74 13.33 2.27
C ILE A 74 3.17 14.79 2.12
N LEU A 75 4.26 15.24 2.77
CA LEU A 75 4.76 16.61 2.63
C LEU A 75 5.14 16.94 1.18
N LEU A 76 5.71 15.97 0.46
CA LEU A 76 6.10 16.11 -0.95
C LEU A 76 4.95 15.74 -1.91
N HIS A 77 4.03 14.89 -1.45
CA HIS A 77 2.89 14.38 -2.21
C HIS A 77 1.57 14.54 -1.44
N PRO A 78 1.06 15.77 -1.27
CA PRO A 78 -0.16 16.00 -0.50
C PRO A 78 -1.38 15.27 -1.07
N SER A 79 -1.39 15.03 -2.38
CA SER A 79 -2.45 14.28 -3.07
C SER A 79 -2.48 12.78 -2.74
N ALA A 80 -1.42 12.24 -2.11
CA ALA A 80 -1.38 10.85 -1.68
C ALA A 80 -2.03 10.63 -0.30
N LYS A 81 -2.40 11.71 0.39
CA LYS A 81 -3.09 11.63 1.67
C LYS A 81 -4.44 10.92 1.50
N VAL A 82 -4.62 9.83 2.23
CA VAL A 82 -5.84 9.05 2.23
C VAL A 82 -6.96 9.86 2.90
N THR A 83 -8.07 10.05 2.18
CA THR A 83 -9.23 10.74 2.73
C THR A 83 -10.09 9.80 3.58
N GLN A 84 -11.03 10.36 4.36
CA GLN A 84 -11.96 9.53 5.13
C GLN A 84 -12.84 8.68 4.21
N GLU A 85 -13.25 9.22 3.06
CA GLU A 85 -14.03 8.51 2.06
C GLU A 85 -13.25 7.35 1.46
N GLU A 86 -11.97 7.56 1.12
CA GLU A 86 -11.10 6.49 0.61
C GLU A 86 -10.87 5.40 1.65
N LEU A 87 -10.68 5.78 2.92
CA LEU A 87 -10.55 4.83 4.03
C LEU A 87 -11.80 3.96 4.18
N GLN A 88 -13.00 4.54 4.08
CA GLN A 88 -14.24 3.76 4.17
C GLN A 88 -14.37 2.77 3.00
N VAL A 89 -14.00 3.17 1.79
CA VAL A 89 -14.03 2.25 0.64
C VAL A 89 -13.03 1.10 0.82
N LEU A 90 -11.84 1.36 1.39
CA LEU A 90 -10.88 0.30 1.71
C LEU A 90 -11.40 -0.64 2.80
N LYS A 91 -12.06 -0.08 3.82
CA LYS A 91 -12.68 -0.86 4.90
C LYS A 91 -13.75 -1.81 4.36
N SER A 92 -14.64 -1.32 3.51
CA SER A 92 -15.65 -2.16 2.85
C SER A 92 -15.00 -3.24 1.98
N TRP A 93 -13.96 -2.90 1.21
CA TRP A 93 -13.24 -3.88 0.39
C TRP A 93 -12.63 -5.01 1.22
N VAL A 94 -11.97 -4.71 2.35
CA VAL A 94 -11.42 -5.76 3.22
C VAL A 94 -12.52 -6.61 3.83
N GLN A 95 -13.63 -6.01 4.28
CA GLN A 95 -14.77 -6.75 4.81
C GLN A 95 -15.36 -7.73 3.79
N ASP A 96 -15.54 -7.28 2.54
CA ASP A 96 -16.03 -8.13 1.44
C ASP A 96 -15.08 -9.31 1.19
N LEU A 97 -13.76 -9.07 1.21
CA LEU A 97 -12.75 -10.13 1.06
C LEU A 97 -12.83 -11.16 2.19
N GLU A 98 -12.94 -10.72 3.44
CA GLU A 98 -13.06 -11.62 4.58
C GLU A 98 -14.32 -12.48 4.50
N GLU A 99 -15.44 -11.91 4.05
CA GLU A 99 -16.67 -12.66 3.84
C GLU A 99 -16.54 -13.69 2.73
N GLU A 100 -15.93 -13.33 1.60
CA GLU A 100 -15.67 -14.24 0.49
C GLU A 100 -14.81 -15.42 0.96
N TYR A 101 -13.73 -15.14 1.68
CA TYR A 101 -12.80 -16.17 2.14
C TYR A 101 -13.37 -17.08 3.23
N ARG A 102 -14.36 -16.63 4.00
CA ARG A 102 -15.04 -17.44 5.03
C ARG A 102 -16.06 -18.41 4.45
N LYS A 103 -16.59 -18.15 3.26
CA LYS A 103 -17.66 -18.93 2.62
C LYS A 103 -17.14 -20.21 1.92
N GLU A 104 -15.83 -20.40 1.85
CA GLU A 104 -15.14 -21.50 1.15
C GLU A 104 -14.16 -22.23 2.06
#